data_AF-A0A838F127-F1
#
_entry.id   AF-A0A838F127-F1
#
_cell.length_a   1.000
_cell.length_b   1.000
_cell.length_c   1.000
_cell.angle_alpha   90.00
_cell.angle_beta   90.00
_cell.angle_gamma   90.00
#
_symmetry.space_group_name_H-M   'P 1'
#
loop_
_entity.id
_entity.type
_entity.pdbx_description
1 polymer ?
#
loop_
_entity_poly.entity_id
_entity_poly.type
_entity_poly.pdbx_seq_one_letter_code
_entity_poly.pdbx_strand_id
1 'polypeptide(L)'
;MKKVSNCLVWAFGFLFILGTSQSHADAMYIQLHKIPIADVARTLSKPNTKKDLQQLLTVAQAIKVETFTSRHLNPSTFDRRDFAEAMELKMQSQPKWNSKLSAESLSIINQHSDLLTETMGANSYGQAWFLKQRGQTIAANKMLQDLFQNKYTAIMQMRMQPFMQAPLSEIQFLRDALGSVNSPQEMQAVDSQLQKVKIHVSNLPPSNIQT
;
A
#
# COMPACT_ATOMS: atom_id res chain seq x y z
N MET A 1 -49.94 37.99 -7.98
CA MET A 1 -49.85 39.12 -7.02
C MET A 1 -50.30 38.65 -5.65
N LYS A 2 -49.60 39.12 -4.57
CA LYS A 2 -49.75 38.84 -3.11
C LYS A 2 -49.17 37.47 -2.65
N LYS A 3 -47.95 37.36 -2.07
CA LYS A 3 -47.42 37.74 -0.73
C LYS A 3 -48.35 37.27 0.40
N VAL A 4 -47.95 36.55 1.45
CA VAL A 4 -47.04 36.93 2.58
C VAL A 4 -46.65 35.62 3.35
N SER A 5 -45.37 35.28 3.51
CA SER A 5 -44.52 35.25 4.74
C SER A 5 -45.12 34.74 6.07
N ASN A 6 -44.43 33.77 6.71
CA ASN A 6 -44.02 33.74 8.14
C ASN A 6 -43.17 32.44 8.34
N CYS A 7 -41.85 32.44 8.58
CA CYS A 7 -40.99 32.93 9.68
C CYS A 7 -41.03 32.14 11.01
N LEU A 8 -39.80 31.74 11.41
CA LEU A 8 -39.26 31.30 12.72
C LEU A 8 -39.52 29.83 13.19
N VAL A 9 -38.48 28.97 13.28
CA VAL A 9 -37.38 28.84 14.30
C VAL A 9 -37.96 28.30 15.62
N TRP A 10 -37.53 27.16 16.19
CA TRP A 10 -36.47 26.90 17.22
C TRP A 10 -36.38 25.35 17.36
N ALA A 11 -35.27 24.62 17.21
CA ALA A 11 -34.04 24.47 18.02
C ALA A 11 -34.18 23.66 19.35
N PHE A 12 -33.35 22.61 19.48
CA PHE A 12 -32.98 21.78 20.67
C PHE A 12 -34.03 20.79 21.24
N GLY A 13 -33.71 19.56 21.66
CA GLY A 13 -32.45 18.80 21.76
C GLY A 13 -32.66 17.46 22.51
N PHE A 14 -31.67 16.55 22.42
CA PHE A 14 -31.31 15.43 23.34
C PHE A 14 -32.38 14.35 23.69
N LEU A 15 -32.12 13.06 23.93
CA LEU A 15 -31.06 12.05 23.70
C LEU A 15 -31.61 10.73 24.32
N PHE A 16 -30.96 9.58 24.07
CA PHE A 16 -31.03 8.29 24.81
C PHE A 16 -32.23 7.34 24.50
N ILE A 17 -32.12 6.01 24.37
CA ILE A 17 -31.08 4.99 24.64
C ILE A 17 -31.30 3.71 23.80
N LEU A 18 -30.17 3.18 23.30
CA LEU A 18 -29.67 1.80 23.22
C LEU A 18 -30.62 0.62 22.96
N GLY A 19 -30.14 -0.28 22.08
CA GLY A 19 -30.46 -1.69 22.21
C GLY A 19 -30.30 -2.56 20.97
N THR A 20 -29.25 -2.42 20.16
CA THR A 20 -28.90 -3.49 19.21
C THR A 20 -27.54 -4.06 19.57
N SER A 21 -27.62 -5.16 20.32
CA SER A 21 -26.71 -6.31 20.33
C SER A 21 -25.47 -6.17 19.45
N GLN A 22 -24.37 -5.70 20.05
CA GLN A 22 -23.04 -6.00 19.55
C GLN A 22 -22.84 -7.52 19.65
N SER A 23 -22.99 -8.20 18.52
CA SER A 23 -22.43 -9.53 18.33
C SER A 23 -20.95 -9.47 18.66
N HIS A 24 -20.43 -10.47 19.36
CA HIS A 24 -19.07 -10.62 19.85
C HIS A 24 -17.99 -10.75 18.73
N ALA A 25 -18.20 -10.12 17.57
CA ALA A 25 -17.22 -9.91 16.51
C ALA A 25 -16.38 -8.64 16.72
N ASP A 26 -16.55 -7.94 17.86
CA ASP A 26 -15.66 -6.87 18.35
C ASP A 26 -14.33 -7.40 18.92
N ALA A 27 -13.95 -8.64 18.59
CA ALA A 27 -12.64 -9.18 18.90
C ALA A 27 -11.61 -8.73 17.84
N MET A 28 -10.85 -7.69 18.20
CA MET A 28 -9.58 -7.25 17.60
C MET A 28 -9.62 -6.34 16.37
N TYR A 29 -10.29 -5.20 16.47
CA TYR A 29 -9.77 -3.99 15.80
C TYR A 29 -8.74 -3.34 16.72
N ILE A 30 -7.46 -3.64 16.51
CA ILE A 30 -6.40 -2.74 16.99
C ILE A 30 -6.66 -1.40 16.30
N GLN A 31 -7.07 -0.37 17.04
CA GLN A 31 -7.08 0.99 16.52
C GLN A 31 -5.63 1.33 16.15
N LEU A 32 -5.32 1.22 14.85
CA LEU A 32 -4.06 1.65 14.29
C LEU A 32 -4.02 3.18 14.40
N HIS A 33 -3.35 3.68 15.44
CA HIS A 33 -3.14 5.12 15.59
C HIS A 33 -2.24 5.57 14.44
N LYS A 34 -2.68 6.54 13.64
CA LYS A 34 -1.85 7.13 12.59
C LYS A 34 -0.94 8.18 13.23
N ILE A 35 0.35 8.09 12.98
CA ILE A 35 1.36 9.03 13.47
C ILE A 35 1.73 9.96 12.31
N PRO A 36 1.63 11.29 12.48
CA PRO A 36 2.09 12.25 11.49
C PRO A 36 3.60 12.15 11.26
N ILE A 37 4.05 12.28 10.01
CA ILE A 37 5.50 12.22 9.67
C ILE A 37 6.33 13.21 10.51
N ALA A 38 5.79 14.40 10.77
CA ALA A 38 6.46 15.46 11.52
C ALA A 38 6.75 15.08 12.99
N ASP A 39 6.10 14.05 13.52
CA ASP A 39 6.25 13.58 14.89
C ASP A 39 7.23 12.39 15.01
N VAL A 40 7.56 11.72 13.91
CA VAL A 40 8.35 10.49 13.89
C VAL A 40 9.82 10.71 14.26
N ALA A 41 10.43 11.77 13.76
CA ALA A 41 11.86 12.02 13.97
C ALA A 41 12.22 12.37 15.44
N ARG A 42 11.24 12.76 16.25
CA ARG A 42 11.44 13.23 17.64
C ARG A 42 11.68 12.11 18.63
N THR A 43 11.43 10.87 18.27
CA THR A 43 11.31 9.77 19.23
C THR A 43 12.52 8.80 19.23
N LEU A 44 13.51 9.02 18.36
CA LEU A 44 14.69 8.15 18.21
C LEU A 44 15.81 8.38 19.25
N SER A 45 16.45 7.29 19.68
CA SER A 45 17.56 7.28 20.64
C SER A 45 18.96 7.00 20.05
N LYS A 46 19.08 6.51 18.80
CA LYS A 46 20.37 6.13 18.18
C LYS A 46 20.83 7.08 17.05
N PRO A 47 22.09 7.56 17.05
CA PRO A 47 22.55 8.60 16.13
C PRO A 47 22.70 8.15 14.67
N ASN A 48 23.23 6.95 14.39
CA ASN A 48 23.41 6.47 13.01
C ASN A 48 22.07 6.13 12.33
N THR A 49 21.11 5.62 13.10
CA THR A 49 19.74 5.33 12.65
C THR A 49 18.91 6.61 12.44
N LYS A 50 19.28 7.70 13.13
CA LYS A 50 18.61 9.00 13.02
C LYS A 50 18.85 9.69 11.67
N LYS A 51 20.08 9.61 11.14
CA LYS A 51 20.40 10.18 9.83
C LYS A 51 19.64 9.47 8.71
N ASP A 52 19.71 8.14 8.66
CA ASP A 52 19.01 7.36 7.65
C ASP A 52 17.49 7.55 7.74
N LEU A 53 16.93 7.57 8.95
CA LEU A 53 15.51 7.86 9.12
C LEU A 53 15.15 9.27 8.61
N GLN A 54 15.95 10.29 8.94
CA GLN A 54 15.68 11.64 8.44
C GLN A 54 15.68 11.67 6.91
N GLN A 55 16.63 10.99 6.26
CA GLN A 55 16.70 10.88 4.80
C GLN A 55 15.47 10.16 4.23
N LEU A 56 15.06 9.04 4.83
CA LEU A 56 13.86 8.30 4.46
C LEU A 56 12.59 9.15 4.65
N LEU A 57 12.47 9.88 5.76
CA LEU A 57 11.34 10.80 5.99
C LEU A 57 11.31 11.94 4.96
N THR A 58 12.46 12.47 4.55
CA THR A 58 12.55 13.46 3.47
C THR A 58 12.00 12.88 2.16
N VAL A 59 12.32 11.63 1.82
CA VAL A 59 11.74 10.97 0.65
C VAL A 59 10.22 10.78 0.81
N ALA A 60 9.77 10.32 1.99
CA ALA A 60 8.35 10.11 2.26
C ALA A 60 7.54 11.42 2.12
N GLN A 61 8.08 12.54 2.61
CA GLN A 61 7.51 13.87 2.40
C GLN A 61 7.49 14.25 0.92
N ALA A 62 8.58 14.00 0.18
CA ALA A 62 8.69 14.31 -1.24
C ALA A 62 7.63 13.60 -2.10
N ILE A 63 7.21 12.39 -1.69
CA ILE A 63 6.11 11.64 -2.35
C ILE A 63 4.74 11.81 -1.66
N LYS A 64 4.66 12.75 -0.70
CA LYS A 64 3.47 13.12 0.07
C LYS A 64 2.84 11.97 0.85
N VAL A 65 3.65 11.11 1.48
CA VAL A 65 3.17 10.27 2.57
C VAL A 65 2.82 11.20 3.73
N GLU A 66 1.61 11.10 4.27
CA GLU A 66 1.11 12.04 5.29
C GLU A 66 1.19 11.44 6.68
N THR A 67 0.95 10.14 6.79
CA THR A 67 0.90 9.40 8.04
C THR A 67 1.51 8.03 7.88
N PHE A 68 2.11 7.54 8.95
CA PHE A 68 2.51 6.14 9.13
C PHE A 68 1.59 5.52 10.18
N THR A 69 1.33 4.21 10.14
CA THR A 69 0.58 3.58 11.23
C THR A 69 1.51 3.33 12.42
N SER A 70 0.98 3.41 13.64
CA SER A 70 1.71 3.23 14.91
C SER A 70 2.33 1.85 15.06
N ARG A 71 1.78 0.82 14.40
CA ARG A 71 2.38 -0.52 14.35
C ARG A 71 3.77 -0.50 13.69
N HIS A 72 4.04 0.51 12.86
CA HIS A 72 5.22 0.66 12.03
C HIS A 72 6.28 1.65 12.57
N LEU A 73 6.04 2.27 13.72
CA LEU A 73 6.92 3.33 14.22
C LEU A 73 7.09 3.24 15.72
N ASN A 74 7.54 2.09 16.20
CA ASN A 74 8.04 2.02 17.56
C ASN A 74 9.34 2.84 17.66
N PRO A 75 9.37 3.93 18.44
CA PRO A 75 10.55 4.79 18.58
C PRO A 75 11.82 4.12 19.08
N SER A 76 11.65 3.04 19.83
CA SER A 76 12.74 2.26 20.41
C SER A 76 13.30 1.21 19.44
N THR A 77 12.59 0.91 18.35
CA THR A 77 12.89 -0.18 17.41
C THR A 77 12.58 0.15 15.96
N PHE A 78 12.70 1.42 15.54
CA PHE A 78 12.41 1.83 14.16
C PHE A 78 13.00 0.82 13.17
N ASP A 79 12.12 0.12 12.44
CA ASP A 79 12.47 -0.89 11.47
C ASP A 79 12.32 -0.29 10.06
N ARG A 80 13.36 -0.41 9.24
CA ARG A 80 13.31 0.01 7.84
C ARG A 80 12.20 -0.72 7.07
N ARG A 81 11.87 -1.94 7.48
CA ARG A 81 10.75 -2.74 6.93
C ARG A 81 9.41 -2.04 7.07
N ASP A 82 9.18 -1.44 8.23
CA ASP A 82 7.94 -0.73 8.54
C ASP A 82 7.77 0.54 7.69
N PHE A 83 8.89 1.25 7.45
CA PHE A 83 8.92 2.36 6.51
C PHE A 83 8.61 1.89 5.08
N ALA A 84 9.23 0.78 4.65
CA ALA A 84 9.01 0.22 3.33
C ALA A 84 7.52 -0.14 3.10
N GLU A 85 6.88 -0.78 4.07
CA GLU A 85 5.45 -1.13 4.00
C GLU A 85 4.56 0.11 3.83
N ALA A 86 4.78 1.16 4.61
CA ALA A 86 3.99 2.38 4.49
C ALA A 86 4.20 3.13 3.16
N MET A 87 5.44 3.10 2.63
CA MET A 87 5.75 3.62 1.31
C MET A 87 5.02 2.82 0.23
N GLU A 88 5.03 1.48 0.31
CA GLU A 88 4.32 0.61 -0.62
C GLU A 88 2.81 0.86 -0.57
N LEU A 89 2.21 0.97 0.62
CA LEU A 89 0.79 1.33 0.77
C LEU A 89 0.48 2.68 0.11
N LYS A 90 1.36 3.68 0.21
CA LYS A 90 1.18 4.96 -0.48
C LYS A 90 1.27 4.82 -2.00
N MET A 91 2.16 3.97 -2.50
CA MET A 91 2.31 3.68 -3.92
C MET A 91 1.13 2.87 -4.48
N GLN A 92 0.50 2.03 -3.67
CA GLN A 92 -0.68 1.23 -4.01
C GLN A 92 -2.00 2.02 -3.93
N SER A 93 -2.15 2.92 -2.95
CA SER A 93 -3.41 3.62 -2.65
C SER A 93 -3.80 4.75 -3.60
N GLN A 94 -3.06 4.98 -4.70
CA GLN A 94 -3.41 5.99 -5.69
C GLN A 94 -3.18 5.47 -7.11
N PRO A 95 -3.87 6.02 -8.15
CA PRO A 95 -3.64 5.65 -9.55
C PRO A 95 -2.32 6.23 -10.10
N LYS A 96 -1.23 6.08 -9.34
CA LYS A 96 -0.05 6.95 -9.35
C LYS A 96 1.10 6.49 -10.25
N TRP A 97 1.04 5.28 -10.81
CA TRP A 97 2.07 4.83 -11.74
C TRP A 97 2.22 5.77 -12.95
N ASN A 98 1.11 6.41 -13.36
CA ASN A 98 1.08 7.36 -14.47
C ASN A 98 1.17 8.83 -14.03
N SER A 99 1.03 9.11 -12.72
CA SER A 99 1.22 10.45 -12.19
C SER A 99 2.71 10.72 -11.99
N LYS A 100 3.27 11.60 -12.81
CA LYS A 100 4.67 12.01 -12.67
C LYS A 100 4.87 12.77 -11.38
N LEU A 101 5.93 12.41 -10.65
CA LEU A 101 6.45 13.24 -9.57
C LEU A 101 6.97 14.59 -10.08
N SER A 102 6.95 15.59 -9.20
CA SER A 102 7.58 16.88 -9.49
C SER A 102 9.09 16.71 -9.66
N ALA A 103 9.73 17.63 -10.40
CA ALA A 103 11.19 17.60 -10.58
C ALA A 103 11.94 17.67 -9.24
N GLU A 104 11.41 18.43 -8.28
CA GLU A 104 11.94 18.52 -6.92
C GLU A 104 11.86 17.17 -6.19
N SER A 105 10.70 16.52 -6.22
CA SER A 105 10.50 15.19 -5.63
C SER A 105 11.45 14.15 -6.24
N LEU A 106 11.65 14.20 -7.57
CA LEU A 106 12.58 13.31 -8.27
C LEU A 106 14.03 13.56 -7.89
N SER A 107 14.43 14.82 -7.70
CA SER A 107 15.76 15.18 -7.22
C SER A 107 16.05 14.54 -5.86
N ILE A 108 15.10 14.67 -4.92
CA ILE A 108 15.19 14.07 -3.57
C ILE A 108 15.31 12.54 -3.66
N ILE A 109 14.49 11.89 -4.49
CA ILE A 109 14.54 10.42 -4.66
C ILE A 109 15.90 10.00 -5.23
N ASN A 110 16.40 10.69 -6.25
CA ASN A 110 17.68 10.37 -6.87
C ASN A 110 18.84 10.55 -5.88
N GLN A 111 18.79 11.58 -5.03
CA GLN A 111 19.80 11.81 -3.99
C GLN A 111 19.86 10.68 -2.95
N HIS A 112 18.76 9.96 -2.75
CA HIS A 112 18.64 8.90 -1.74
C HIS A 112 18.38 7.51 -2.35
N SER A 113 18.73 7.29 -3.62
CA SER A 113 18.38 6.06 -4.34
C SER A 113 18.92 4.80 -3.68
N ASP A 114 20.15 4.83 -3.19
CA ASP A 114 20.82 3.64 -2.64
C ASP A 114 20.18 3.22 -1.33
N LEU A 115 19.88 4.20 -0.47
CA LEU A 115 19.17 3.98 0.79
C LEU A 115 17.74 3.47 0.55
N LEU A 116 17.06 3.96 -0.50
CA LEU A 116 15.75 3.47 -0.89
C LEU A 116 15.83 2.02 -1.41
N THR A 117 16.83 1.70 -2.23
CA THR A 117 17.03 0.33 -2.71
C THR A 117 17.37 -0.64 -1.57
N GLU A 118 18.18 -0.22 -0.60
CA GLU A 118 18.48 -1.03 0.59
C GLU A 118 17.23 -1.21 1.47
N THR A 119 16.41 -0.17 1.61
CA THR A 119 15.21 -0.17 2.48
C THR A 119 14.05 -0.96 1.86
N MET A 120 13.77 -0.74 0.58
CA MET A 120 12.67 -1.39 -0.13
C MET A 120 13.05 -2.79 -0.65
N GLY A 121 14.35 -3.08 -0.75
CA GLY A 121 14.88 -4.25 -1.45
C GLY A 121 15.04 -4.01 -2.96
N ALA A 122 16.10 -4.58 -3.53
CA ALA A 122 16.45 -4.40 -4.95
C ALA A 122 15.47 -5.04 -5.93
N ASN A 123 14.65 -5.99 -5.48
CA ASN A 123 13.62 -6.66 -6.28
C ASN A 123 12.27 -6.55 -5.57
N SER A 124 11.73 -5.34 -5.52
CA SER A 124 10.47 -5.04 -4.83
C SER A 124 9.55 -4.19 -5.69
N TYR A 125 8.27 -4.19 -5.32
CA TYR A 125 7.26 -3.35 -5.96
C TYR A 125 7.64 -1.87 -5.85
N GLY A 126 8.09 -1.42 -4.68
CA GLY A 126 8.50 -0.05 -4.46
C GLY A 126 9.68 0.38 -5.33
N GLN A 127 10.68 -0.50 -5.52
CA GLN A 127 11.80 -0.22 -6.40
C GLN A 127 11.35 -0.09 -7.86
N ALA A 128 10.45 -0.97 -8.34
CA ALA A 128 9.88 -0.87 -9.68
C ALA A 128 9.15 0.46 -9.89
N TRP A 129 8.42 0.92 -8.88
CA TRP A 129 7.75 2.22 -8.93
C TRP A 129 8.75 3.38 -9.03
N PHE A 130 9.83 3.38 -8.24
CA PHE A 130 10.86 4.41 -8.33
C PHE A 130 11.56 4.42 -9.70
N LEU A 131 11.88 3.24 -10.26
CA LEU A 131 12.43 3.12 -11.61
C LEU A 131 11.50 3.77 -12.64
N LYS A 132 10.18 3.51 -12.54
CA LYS A 132 9.19 4.13 -13.43
C LYS A 132 9.19 5.66 -13.30
N GLN A 133 9.20 6.20 -12.08
CA GLN A 133 9.19 7.65 -11.85
C GLN A 133 10.45 8.34 -12.38
N ARG A 134 11.59 7.65 -12.38
CA ARG A 134 12.86 8.12 -12.98
C ARG A 134 12.92 7.99 -14.50
N GLY A 135 11.84 7.54 -15.14
CA GLY A 135 11.77 7.33 -16.59
C GLY A 135 12.37 6.00 -17.06
N GLN A 136 12.83 5.14 -16.15
CA GLN A 136 13.43 3.84 -16.45
C GLN A 136 12.33 2.76 -16.63
N THR A 137 11.38 3.03 -17.54
CA THR A 137 10.17 2.21 -17.73
C THR A 137 10.48 0.76 -18.11
N ILE A 138 11.52 0.51 -18.93
CA ILE A 138 11.92 -0.85 -19.33
C ILE A 138 12.39 -1.66 -18.11
N ALA A 139 13.21 -1.05 -17.25
CA ALA A 139 13.71 -1.71 -16.03
C ALA A 139 12.57 -1.97 -15.03
N ALA A 140 11.66 -0.99 -14.86
CA ALA A 140 10.46 -1.17 -14.04
C ALA A 140 9.57 -2.31 -14.55
N ASN A 141 9.33 -2.37 -15.87
CA ASN A 141 8.54 -3.43 -16.49
C ASN A 141 9.15 -4.81 -16.26
N LYS A 142 10.46 -4.97 -16.52
CA LYS A 142 11.17 -6.22 -16.27
C LYS A 142 11.02 -6.69 -14.82
N MET A 143 11.24 -5.78 -13.86
CA MET A 143 11.11 -6.09 -12.43
C MET A 143 9.67 -6.50 -12.06
N LEU A 144 8.66 -5.80 -12.58
CA LEU A 144 7.26 -6.17 -12.35
C LEU A 144 6.90 -7.52 -12.98
N GLN A 145 7.43 -7.84 -14.17
CA GLN A 145 7.22 -9.14 -14.81
C GLN A 145 7.84 -10.27 -13.97
N ASP A 146 9.05 -10.06 -13.45
CA ASP A 146 9.73 -11.04 -12.59
C ASP A 146 8.94 -11.26 -11.29
N LEU A 147 8.47 -10.18 -10.64
CA LEU A 147 7.63 -10.26 -9.44
C LEU A 147 6.30 -10.97 -9.73
N PHE A 148 5.64 -10.63 -10.84
CA PHE A 148 4.39 -11.25 -11.25
C PHE A 148 4.57 -12.74 -11.51
N GLN A 149 5.62 -13.13 -12.24
CA GLN A 149 5.90 -14.52 -12.56
C GLN A 149 6.23 -15.34 -11.31
N ASN A 150 6.98 -14.78 -10.37
CA ASN A 150 7.24 -15.42 -9.09
C ASN A 150 5.95 -15.67 -8.31
N LYS A 151 5.06 -14.66 -8.24
CA LYS A 151 3.78 -14.80 -7.55
C LYS A 151 2.84 -15.77 -8.25
N TYR A 152 2.78 -15.73 -9.59
CA TYR A 152 2.06 -16.70 -10.41
C TYR A 152 2.50 -18.13 -10.07
N THR A 153 3.80 -18.40 -10.15
CA THR A 153 4.35 -19.73 -9.86
C THR A 153 4.01 -20.18 -8.44
N ALA A 154 4.18 -19.29 -7.44
CA ALA A 154 3.85 -19.60 -6.06
C ALA A 154 2.37 -19.97 -5.88
N ILE A 155 1.44 -19.21 -6.50
CA ILE A 155 0.01 -19.50 -6.40
C ILE A 155 -0.36 -20.81 -7.10
N MET A 156 0.19 -21.07 -8.29
CA MET A 156 -0.07 -22.30 -9.03
C MET A 156 0.44 -23.56 -8.31
N GLN A 157 1.43 -23.42 -7.41
CA GLN A 157 1.92 -24.50 -6.56
C GLN A 157 1.08 -24.72 -5.29
N MET A 158 0.16 -23.80 -4.96
CA MET A 158 -0.72 -23.96 -3.81
C MET A 158 -1.66 -25.15 -4.01
N ARG A 159 -1.84 -25.94 -2.96
CA ARG A 159 -2.75 -27.10 -2.94
C ARG A 159 -4.00 -26.88 -2.08
N MET A 160 -4.01 -25.85 -1.25
CA MET A 160 -5.10 -25.47 -0.36
C MET A 160 -5.18 -23.96 -0.27
N GLN A 161 -6.37 -23.43 -0.03
CA GLN A 161 -6.57 -22.00 0.14
C GLN A 161 -6.18 -21.57 1.58
N PRO A 162 -5.18 -20.72 1.78
CA PRO A 162 -4.71 -20.31 3.10
C PRO A 162 -5.79 -19.52 3.85
N PHE A 163 -5.94 -19.82 5.13
CA PHE A 163 -6.83 -19.08 6.01
C PHE A 163 -6.30 -17.64 6.16
N MET A 164 -7.18 -16.65 6.01
CA MET A 164 -6.90 -15.19 6.11
C MET A 164 -6.01 -14.54 5.04
N GLN A 165 -5.42 -15.29 4.09
CA GLN A 165 -4.70 -14.67 2.98
C GLN A 165 -5.56 -14.67 1.71
N ALA A 166 -5.63 -13.52 1.04
CA ALA A 166 -6.26 -13.39 -0.27
C ALA A 166 -5.20 -13.59 -1.37
N PRO A 167 -4.99 -14.82 -1.90
CA PRO A 167 -3.91 -15.11 -2.84
C PRO A 167 -4.00 -14.27 -4.13
N LEU A 168 -5.21 -13.82 -4.48
CA LEU A 168 -5.44 -12.98 -5.65
C LEU A 168 -5.01 -11.52 -5.47
N SER A 169 -4.95 -11.01 -4.24
CA SER A 169 -4.75 -9.56 -4.02
C SER A 169 -3.42 -9.09 -4.57
N GLU A 170 -2.32 -9.76 -4.20
CA GLU A 170 -0.97 -9.33 -4.57
C GLU A 170 -0.68 -9.50 -6.07
N ILE A 171 -1.14 -10.60 -6.67
CA ILE A 171 -0.97 -10.82 -8.12
C ILE A 171 -1.82 -9.85 -8.94
N GLN A 172 -3.01 -9.47 -8.46
CA GLN A 172 -3.84 -8.44 -9.09
C GLN A 172 -3.14 -7.06 -9.02
N PHE A 173 -2.54 -6.71 -7.89
CA PHE A 173 -1.77 -5.47 -7.76
C PHE A 173 -0.59 -5.41 -8.73
N LEU A 174 0.16 -6.51 -8.88
CA LEU A 174 1.27 -6.58 -9.85
C LEU A 174 0.77 -6.46 -11.29
N ARG A 175 -0.37 -7.07 -11.62
CA ARG A 175 -1.01 -6.93 -12.93
C ARG A 175 -1.40 -5.49 -13.23
N ASP A 176 -2.00 -4.79 -12.27
CA ASP A 176 -2.45 -3.41 -12.48
C ASP A 176 -1.28 -2.43 -12.62
N ALA A 177 -0.17 -2.69 -11.90
CA ALA A 177 1.09 -1.98 -12.11
C ALA A 177 1.69 -2.25 -13.50
N LEU A 178 1.68 -3.51 -13.96
CA LEU A 178 2.10 -3.87 -15.32
C LEU A 178 1.27 -3.15 -16.37
N GLY A 179 -0.05 -3.02 -16.18
CA GLY A 179 -0.93 -2.27 -17.06
C GLY A 179 -0.62 -0.77 -17.13
N SER A 180 0.14 -0.23 -16.19
CA SER A 180 0.60 1.16 -16.19
C SER A 180 1.95 1.37 -16.90
N VAL A 181 2.65 0.28 -17.24
CA VAL A 181 3.96 0.33 -17.93
C VAL A 181 3.96 -0.39 -19.27
N ASN A 182 2.91 -1.14 -19.59
CA ASN A 182 2.75 -1.90 -20.83
C ASN A 182 1.55 -1.43 -21.65
N SER A 183 1.60 -1.72 -22.95
CA SER A 183 0.46 -1.58 -23.87
C SER A 183 -0.60 -2.67 -23.65
N PRO A 184 -1.85 -2.47 -24.11
CA PRO A 184 -2.88 -3.51 -24.06
C PRO A 184 -2.48 -4.83 -24.74
N GLN A 185 -1.70 -4.76 -25.82
CA GLN A 185 -1.19 -5.93 -26.55
C GLN A 185 -0.22 -6.73 -25.67
N GLU A 186 0.71 -6.06 -25.00
CA GLU A 186 1.67 -6.69 -24.09
C GLU A 186 0.99 -7.29 -22.84
N MET A 187 -0.16 -6.74 -22.43
CA MET A 187 -0.93 -7.23 -21.28
C MET A 187 -1.70 -8.52 -21.54
N GLN A 188 -1.89 -8.95 -22.80
CA GLN A 188 -2.67 -10.15 -23.11
C GLN A 188 -2.14 -11.41 -22.44
N ALA A 189 -0.80 -11.57 -22.41
CA ALA A 189 -0.16 -12.71 -21.77
C ALA A 189 -0.36 -12.70 -20.24
N VAL A 190 -0.21 -11.52 -19.62
CA VAL A 190 -0.40 -11.30 -18.18
C VAL A 190 -1.84 -11.58 -17.78
N ASP A 191 -2.81 -11.10 -18.56
CA ASP A 191 -4.24 -11.30 -18.31
C ASP A 191 -4.63 -12.78 -18.45
N SER A 192 -4.06 -13.50 -19.42
CA SER A 192 -4.24 -14.95 -19.56
C SER A 192 -3.70 -15.71 -18.34
N GLN A 193 -2.52 -15.34 -17.84
CA GLN A 193 -1.93 -15.94 -16.64
C GLN A 193 -2.78 -15.66 -15.39
N LEU A 194 -3.25 -14.43 -15.21
CA LEU A 194 -4.13 -14.06 -14.10
C LEU A 194 -5.45 -14.84 -14.15
N GLN A 195 -6.01 -15.06 -15.34
CA GLN A 195 -7.22 -15.88 -15.49
C GLN A 195 -6.98 -17.34 -15.07
N LYS A 196 -5.83 -17.91 -15.44
CA LYS A 196 -5.43 -19.26 -14.98
C LYS A 196 -5.33 -19.33 -13.46
N VAL A 197 -4.75 -18.30 -12.83
CA VAL A 197 -4.64 -18.20 -11.37
C VAL A 197 -6.01 -18.11 -10.71
N LYS A 198 -6.94 -17.31 -11.25
CA LYS A 198 -8.31 -17.21 -10.74
C LYS A 198 -9.02 -18.57 -10.77
N ILE A 199 -8.91 -19.30 -11.87
CA ILE A 199 -9.48 -20.65 -12.01
C ILE A 199 -8.83 -21.61 -11.00
N HIS A 200 -7.50 -21.59 -10.89
CA HIS A 200 -6.76 -22.43 -9.94
C HIS A 200 -7.21 -22.20 -8.51
N VAL A 201 -7.23 -20.95 -8.05
CA VAL A 201 -7.63 -20.58 -6.67
C VAL A 201 -9.07 -21.00 -6.38
N SER A 202 -10.01 -20.81 -7.32
CA SER A 202 -11.40 -21.24 -7.15
C SER A 202 -11.57 -22.76 -7.03
N ASN A 203 -10.60 -23.54 -7.54
CA ASN A 203 -10.60 -24.99 -7.45
C ASN A 203 -9.84 -25.52 -6.22
N LEU A 204 -9.21 -24.65 -5.42
CA LEU A 204 -8.48 -25.08 -4.23
C LEU A 204 -9.47 -25.47 -3.12
N PRO A 205 -9.24 -26.60 -2.44
CA PRO A 205 -9.98 -26.92 -1.24
C PRO A 205 -9.71 -25.87 -0.15
N PRO A 206 -10.73 -25.47 0.64
CA PRO A 206 -10.56 -24.54 1.74
C PRO A 206 -9.72 -25.16 2.87
N SER A 207 -8.84 -24.37 3.49
CA SER A 207 -7.95 -24.86 4.57
C SER A 207 -8.63 -25.26 5.87
N ASN A 208 -9.92 -24.94 6.03
CA ASN A 208 -10.67 -25.19 7.26
C ASN A 208 -11.35 -26.56 7.30
N ILE A 209 -11.24 -27.37 6.24
CA ILE A 209 -11.74 -28.74 6.25
C ILE A 209 -10.61 -29.63 6.80
N GLN A 210 -10.53 -29.75 8.12
CA GLN A 210 -9.93 -30.93 8.73
C GLN A 210 -10.92 -32.08 8.56
N THR A 211 -10.58 -33.05 7.71
CA THR A 211 -11.18 -34.40 7.75
C THR A 211 -10.72 -35.16 8.97
#